data_AF-A0A9P0KJR2-F1
#
_entry.id   AF-A0A9P0KJR2-F1
#
_cell.length_a   1.000
_cell.length_b   1.000
_cell.length_c   1.000
_cell.angle_alpha   90.00
_cell.angle_beta   90.00
_cell.angle_gamma   90.00
#
_symmetry.space_group_name_H-M   'P 1'
#
loop_
_entity.id
_entity.type
_entity.pdbx_description
1 polymer ?
#
loop_
_entity_poly.entity_id
_entity_poly.type
_entity_poly.pdbx_seq_one_letter_code
_entity_poly.pdbx_strand_id
1 'polypeptide(L)'
;MNFKLSNADKKYFEKVVGAFQNHCKLLVTETYDRYKFFTSVQQESESFDRYITEIKTLASPCNFGELEDSLFRDKIVSDIRDLCLKERQLRPSNLSLKVVEEHCRASEISSMQVKGIRNAKEVDSVRFKKKRGQCTNNESSEVYTCLNCGMSHGRMSCPAFGKICNNCGKRWL
;
A
#
# COMPACT_ATOMS: atom_id res chain seq x y z
N MET A 1 30.42 11.92 -38.63
CA MET A 1 30.13 10.47 -38.52
C MET A 1 30.60 9.78 -39.79
N ASN A 2 31.33 8.67 -39.71
CA ASN A 2 31.80 7.93 -40.90
C ASN A 2 31.52 6.43 -40.71
N PHE A 3 30.51 5.90 -41.42
CA PHE A 3 29.97 4.55 -41.21
C PHE A 3 30.75 3.42 -41.93
N LYS A 4 31.97 3.69 -42.42
CA LYS A 4 32.76 2.75 -43.25
C LYS A 4 31.96 2.12 -44.41
N LEU A 5 30.94 2.83 -44.93
CA LEU A 5 30.16 2.40 -46.09
C LEU A 5 30.92 2.74 -47.37
N SER A 6 31.03 1.78 -48.29
CA SER A 6 31.56 2.05 -49.63
C SER A 6 30.60 2.96 -50.42
N ASN A 7 31.09 3.57 -51.51
CA ASN A 7 30.23 4.37 -52.39
C ASN A 7 29.13 3.54 -53.05
N ALA A 8 29.32 2.23 -53.21
CA ALA A 8 28.28 1.33 -53.68
C ALA A 8 27.21 1.10 -52.58
N ASP A 9 27.63 0.93 -51.32
CA ASP A 9 26.70 0.69 -50.21
C ASP A 9 25.80 1.89 -49.91
N LYS A 10 26.32 3.12 -50.09
CA LYS A 10 25.56 4.37 -49.89
C LYS A 10 24.35 4.53 -50.83
N LYS A 11 24.30 3.77 -51.93
CA LYS A 11 23.16 3.78 -52.87
C LYS A 11 21.99 2.92 -52.38
N TYR A 12 22.22 2.02 -51.43
CA TYR A 12 21.20 1.13 -50.89
C TYR A 12 20.67 1.69 -49.58
N PHE A 13 19.40 2.13 -49.60
CA PHE A 13 18.73 2.70 -48.43
C PHE A 13 18.84 1.78 -47.20
N GLU A 14 18.60 0.48 -47.36
CA GLU A 14 18.70 -0.49 -46.28
C GLU A 14 20.09 -0.56 -45.64
N LYS A 15 21.17 -0.48 -46.43
CA LYS A 15 22.54 -0.49 -45.91
C LYS A 15 22.87 0.77 -45.13
N VAL A 16 22.37 1.93 -45.60
CA VAL A 16 22.55 3.21 -44.91
C VAL A 16 21.77 3.23 -43.60
N VAL A 17 20.50 2.81 -43.63
CA VAL A 17 19.65 2.71 -42.43
C VAL A 17 20.23 1.71 -41.44
N GLY A 18 20.65 0.53 -41.89
CA GLY A 18 21.26 -0.49 -41.02
C GLY A 18 22.55 -0.01 -40.35
N ALA A 19 23.41 0.70 -41.08
CA ALA A 19 24.63 1.28 -40.51
C ALA A 19 24.34 2.37 -39.46
N PHE A 20 23.32 3.20 -39.72
CA PHE A 20 22.86 4.21 -38.78
C PHE A 20 22.27 3.56 -37.53
N GLN A 21 21.38 2.59 -37.69
CA GLN A 21 20.80 1.81 -36.60
C GLN A 21 21.86 1.11 -35.77
N ASN A 22 22.87 0.48 -36.40
CA ASN A 22 23.96 -0.18 -35.68
C ASN A 22 24.82 0.81 -34.90
N HIS A 23 25.11 1.98 -35.46
CA HIS A 23 25.85 3.02 -34.75
C HIS A 23 25.04 3.61 -33.58
N CYS A 24 23.75 3.87 -33.78
CA CYS A 24 22.87 4.34 -32.73
C CYS A 24 22.66 3.28 -31.65
N LYS A 25 22.57 1.99 -31.99
CA LYS A 25 22.52 0.88 -31.03
C LYS A 25 23.77 0.81 -30.15
N LEU A 26 24.95 1.11 -30.70
CA LEU A 26 26.19 1.20 -29.89
C LEU A 26 26.17 2.38 -28.91
N LEU A 27 25.33 3.39 -29.15
CA LEU A 27 25.12 4.52 -28.23
C LEU A 27 23.99 4.26 -27.23
N VAL A 28 23.15 3.25 -27.46
CA VAL A 28 22.18 2.74 -26.48
C VAL A 28 22.96 1.90 -25.47
N THR A 29 23.24 2.48 -24.32
CA THR A 29 23.87 1.77 -23.23
C THR A 29 22.80 0.96 -22.51
N GLU A 30 22.60 -0.29 -22.93
CA GLU A 30 21.70 -1.25 -22.25
C GLU A 30 21.90 -1.24 -20.73
N THR A 31 23.14 -1.09 -20.27
CA THR A 31 23.48 -0.91 -18.85
C THR A 31 22.78 0.28 -18.21
N TYR A 32 22.73 1.43 -18.89
CA TYR A 32 22.07 2.64 -18.41
C TYR A 32 20.54 2.51 -18.44
N ASP A 33 19.99 1.87 -19.47
CA ASP A 33 18.55 1.60 -19.55
C ASP A 33 18.10 0.65 -18.45
N ARG A 34 18.86 -0.43 -18.22
CA ARG A 34 18.64 -1.33 -17.08
C ARG A 34 18.78 -0.61 -15.76
N TYR A 35 19.78 0.26 -15.60
CA TYR A 35 19.92 1.10 -14.42
C TYR A 35 18.68 1.96 -14.18
N LYS A 36 18.17 2.65 -15.20
CA LYS A 36 16.91 3.42 -15.11
C LYS A 36 15.72 2.55 -14.72
N PHE A 37 15.56 1.39 -15.36
CA PHE A 37 14.50 0.45 -15.03
C PHE A 37 14.55 0.03 -13.56
N PHE A 38 15.71 -0.41 -13.06
CA PHE A 38 15.84 -0.90 -11.69
C PHE A 38 15.75 0.19 -10.63
N THR A 39 16.14 1.43 -10.96
CA THR A 39 16.12 2.57 -10.03
C THR A 39 14.83 3.38 -10.06
N SER A 40 13.99 3.23 -11.09
CA SER A 40 12.65 3.83 -11.12
C SER A 40 11.80 3.30 -9.98
N VAL A 41 10.99 4.17 -9.36
CA VAL A 41 10.09 3.83 -8.26
C VAL A 41 8.77 4.56 -8.43
N GLN A 42 7.67 3.94 -8.00
CA GLN A 42 6.36 4.58 -8.01
C GLN A 42 6.39 5.85 -7.15
N GLN A 43 5.99 6.97 -7.73
CA GLN A 43 5.99 8.25 -7.03
C GLN A 43 4.86 8.34 -5.99
N GLU A 44 5.00 9.29 -5.06
CA GLU A 44 3.92 9.59 -4.13
C GLU A 44 2.67 10.06 -4.89
N SER A 45 1.51 9.49 -4.58
CA SER A 45 0.24 9.75 -5.26
C SER A 45 0.15 9.34 -6.75
N GLU A 46 1.17 8.69 -7.30
CA GLU A 46 1.08 8.13 -8.65
C GLU A 46 0.18 6.89 -8.68
N SER A 47 -0.77 6.84 -9.63
CA SER A 47 -1.60 5.67 -9.88
C SER A 47 -0.78 4.50 -10.39
N PHE A 48 -1.16 3.28 -10.01
CA PHE A 48 -0.48 2.06 -10.44
C PHE A 48 -0.40 1.91 -11.98
N ASP A 49 -1.46 2.27 -12.70
CA ASP A 49 -1.50 2.19 -14.17
C ASP A 49 -0.48 3.11 -14.86
N ARG A 50 -0.26 4.29 -14.30
CA ARG A 50 0.76 5.23 -14.80
C ARG A 50 2.16 4.69 -14.56
N TYR A 51 2.41 4.24 -13.33
CA TYR A 51 3.69 3.64 -12.95
C TYR A 51 4.05 2.44 -13.83
N ILE A 52 3.12 1.50 -14.04
CA ILE A 52 3.43 0.31 -14.85
C ILE A 52 3.65 0.64 -16.34
N THR A 53 2.98 1.68 -16.85
CA THR A 53 3.21 2.18 -18.21
C THR A 53 4.62 2.74 -18.35
N GLU A 54 5.09 3.49 -17.36
CA GLU A 54 6.46 4.00 -17.34
C GLU A 54 7.48 2.87 -17.24
N ILE A 55 7.27 1.91 -16.34
CA ILE A 55 8.15 0.73 -16.21
C ILE A 55 8.22 -0.07 -17.53
N LYS A 56 7.08 -0.28 -18.21
CA LYS A 56 7.03 -0.92 -19.54
C LYS A 56 7.84 -0.17 -20.58
N THR A 57 7.77 1.16 -20.54
CA THR A 57 8.53 2.03 -21.45
C THR A 57 10.03 1.92 -21.19
N LEU A 58 10.44 1.92 -19.91
CA LEU A 58 11.84 1.82 -19.50
C LEU A 58 12.46 0.44 -19.80
N ALA A 59 11.67 -0.62 -19.81
CA ALA A 59 12.17 -1.96 -20.09
C ALA A 59 12.37 -2.26 -21.58
N SER A 60 11.65 -1.57 -22.48
CA SER A 60 11.72 -1.82 -23.92
C SER A 60 13.15 -1.83 -24.48
N PRO A 61 14.06 -0.90 -24.10
CA PRO A 61 15.46 -0.95 -24.53
C PRO A 61 16.38 -1.87 -23.71
N CYS A 62 15.89 -2.55 -22.66
CA CYS A 62 16.72 -3.30 -21.71
C CYS A 62 17.15 -4.70 -22.19
N ASN A 63 16.60 -5.19 -23.31
CA ASN A 63 16.89 -6.51 -23.88
C ASN A 63 16.77 -7.66 -22.84
N PHE A 64 15.68 -7.71 -22.05
CA PHE A 64 15.49 -8.74 -21.02
C PHE A 64 15.19 -10.14 -21.58
N GLY A 65 14.71 -10.24 -22.83
CA GLY A 65 14.43 -11.51 -23.49
C GLY A 65 13.38 -12.33 -22.72
N GLU A 66 13.63 -13.63 -22.57
CA GLU A 66 12.69 -14.56 -21.91
C GLU A 66 12.46 -14.24 -20.42
N LEU A 67 13.34 -13.44 -19.80
CA LEU A 67 13.22 -13.06 -18.40
C LEU A 67 12.34 -11.83 -18.17
N GLU A 68 11.86 -11.16 -19.22
CA GLU A 68 11.13 -9.89 -19.13
C GLU A 68 9.99 -9.96 -18.10
N ASP A 69 9.05 -10.90 -18.25
CA ASP A 69 7.91 -11.05 -17.34
C ASP A 69 8.35 -11.32 -15.89
N SER A 70 9.41 -12.11 -15.69
CA SER A 70 9.91 -12.44 -14.35
C SER A 70 10.55 -11.23 -13.66
N LEU A 71 11.33 -10.45 -14.40
CA LEU A 71 11.98 -9.25 -13.89
C LEU A 71 10.97 -8.13 -13.63
N PHE A 72 9.95 -8.01 -14.47
CA PHE A 72 8.83 -7.09 -14.23
C PHE A 72 8.07 -7.43 -12.98
N ARG A 73 7.71 -8.71 -12.82
CA ARG A 73 7.05 -9.21 -11.60
C ARG A 73 7.88 -8.87 -10.38
N ASP A 74 9.16 -9.21 -10.38
CA ASP A 74 10.05 -9.03 -9.23
C ASP A 74 10.25 -7.53 -8.93
N LYS A 75 10.35 -6.70 -9.98
CA LYS A 75 10.43 -5.24 -9.86
C LYS A 75 9.17 -4.66 -9.23
N ILE A 76 7.97 -5.02 -9.71
CA ILE A 76 6.71 -4.53 -9.15
C ILE A 76 6.59 -4.98 -7.69
N VAL A 77 6.82 -6.26 -7.39
CA VAL A 77 6.75 -6.79 -6.02
C VAL A 77 7.71 -6.05 -5.10
N SER A 78 8.93 -5.76 -5.55
CA SER A 78 9.92 -4.97 -4.80
C SER A 78 9.44 -3.54 -4.54
N ASP A 79 8.79 -2.91 -5.51
CA ASP A 79 8.39 -1.50 -5.45
C ASP A 79 7.06 -1.25 -4.73
N ILE A 80 6.24 -2.29 -4.48
CA ILE A 80 4.97 -2.15 -3.75
C ILE A 80 5.20 -1.50 -2.38
N ARG A 81 4.53 -0.38 -2.15
CA ARG A 81 4.55 0.35 -0.86
C ARG A 81 3.61 -0.24 0.19
N ASP A 82 2.50 -0.84 -0.25
CA ASP A 82 1.55 -1.52 0.63
C ASP A 82 2.16 -2.83 1.15
N LEU A 83 2.62 -2.80 2.40
CA LEU A 83 3.27 -3.96 3.03
C LEU A 83 2.33 -5.17 3.14
N CYS A 84 1.03 -4.96 3.33
CA CYS A 84 0.07 -6.06 3.39
C CYS A 84 -0.11 -6.72 2.02
N LEU A 85 -0.16 -5.91 0.96
CA LEU A 85 -0.19 -6.42 -0.41
C LEU A 85 1.12 -7.15 -0.74
N LYS A 86 2.28 -6.56 -0.44
CA LYS A 86 3.60 -7.16 -0.66
C LYS A 86 3.73 -8.50 0.06
N GLU A 87 3.35 -8.57 1.33
CA GLU A 87 3.33 -9.84 2.09
C GLU A 87 2.46 -10.89 1.40
N ARG A 88 1.24 -10.52 0.95
CA ARG A 88 0.35 -11.44 0.22
C ARG A 88 0.97 -11.95 -1.07
N GLN A 89 1.66 -11.08 -1.82
CA GLN A 89 2.31 -11.44 -3.07
C GLN A 89 3.53 -12.37 -2.88
N LEU A 90 4.20 -12.31 -1.72
CA LEU A 90 5.36 -13.15 -1.41
C LEU A 90 5.01 -14.55 -0.89
N ARG A 91 3.73 -14.86 -0.63
CA ARG A 91 3.28 -16.18 -0.16
C ARG A 91 3.30 -17.31 -1.21
N PRO A 92 2.77 -17.12 -2.44
CA PRO A 92 2.72 -18.20 -3.42
C PRO A 92 4.12 -18.59 -3.91
N SER A 93 4.34 -19.88 -4.16
CA SER A 93 5.57 -20.41 -4.76
C SER A 93 5.73 -20.02 -6.23
N ASN A 94 4.60 -19.85 -6.94
CA ASN A 94 4.56 -19.46 -8.34
C ASN A 94 3.62 -18.27 -8.50
N LEU A 95 4.20 -17.09 -8.73
CA LEU A 95 3.48 -15.85 -9.00
C LEU A 95 3.76 -15.42 -10.44
N SER A 96 2.71 -15.10 -11.19
CA SER A 96 2.83 -14.59 -12.56
C SER A 96 2.69 -13.06 -12.58
N LEU A 97 3.32 -12.42 -13.57
CA LEU A 97 3.26 -10.97 -13.78
C LEU A 97 1.79 -10.49 -13.83
N LYS A 98 0.95 -11.19 -14.58
CA LYS A 98 -0.49 -10.88 -14.72
C LYS A 98 -1.21 -10.81 -13.37
N VAL A 99 -0.99 -11.79 -12.49
CA VAL A 99 -1.61 -11.83 -11.16
C VAL A 99 -1.13 -10.68 -10.29
N VAL A 100 0.15 -10.29 -10.39
CA VAL A 100 0.69 -9.11 -9.69
C VAL A 100 -0.02 -7.84 -10.14
N GLU A 101 -0.15 -7.62 -11.45
CA GLU A 101 -0.83 -6.43 -11.98
C GLU A 101 -2.30 -6.35 -11.53
N GLU A 102 -3.02 -7.48 -11.59
CA GLU A 102 -4.42 -7.57 -11.17
C GLU A 102 -4.59 -7.24 -9.68
N HIS A 103 -3.76 -7.82 -8.82
CA HIS A 103 -3.80 -7.54 -7.38
C HIS A 103 -3.46 -6.09 -7.05
N CYS A 104 -2.47 -5.49 -7.72
CA CYS A 104 -2.11 -4.10 -7.52
C CYS A 104 -3.26 -3.16 -7.91
N ARG A 105 -3.86 -3.34 -9.10
CA ARG A 105 -5.04 -2.55 -9.51
C ARG A 105 -6.22 -2.73 -8.56
N ALA A 106 -6.51 -3.98 -8.18
CA ALA A 106 -7.60 -4.27 -7.25
C ALA A 106 -7.37 -3.64 -5.86
N SER A 107 -6.13 -3.63 -5.37
CA SER A 107 -5.78 -3.00 -4.10
C SER A 107 -5.96 -1.48 -4.14
N GLU A 108 -5.50 -0.83 -5.22
CA GLU A 108 -5.67 0.61 -5.43
C GLU A 108 -7.16 1.01 -5.43
N ILE A 109 -7.98 0.31 -6.22
CA ILE A 109 -9.44 0.54 -6.29
C ILE A 109 -10.09 0.31 -4.92
N SER A 110 -9.76 -0.80 -4.25
CA SER A 110 -10.33 -1.14 -2.94
C SER A 110 -9.97 -0.11 -1.88
N SER A 111 -8.73 0.38 -1.89
CA SER A 111 -8.27 1.43 -0.98
C SER A 111 -9.05 2.74 -1.19
N MET A 112 -9.30 3.13 -2.44
CA MET A 112 -10.14 4.29 -2.77
C MET A 112 -11.58 4.10 -2.29
N GLN A 113 -12.19 2.95 -2.55
CA GLN A 113 -13.56 2.65 -2.14
C GLN A 113 -13.71 2.63 -0.61
N VAL A 114 -12.77 2.01 0.12
CA VAL A 114 -12.78 1.97 1.59
C VAL A 114 -12.62 3.38 2.18
N LYS A 115 -11.76 4.23 1.61
CA LYS A 115 -11.67 5.65 1.98
C LYS A 115 -13.01 6.36 1.77
N GLY A 116 -13.67 6.13 0.63
CA GLY A 116 -15.01 6.66 0.35
C GLY A 116 -16.06 6.21 1.39
N ILE A 117 -16.06 4.94 1.78
CA ILE A 117 -16.95 4.40 2.82
C ILE A 117 -16.67 5.06 4.18
N ARG A 118 -15.41 5.23 4.57
CA ARG A 118 -15.04 5.88 5.83
C ARG A 118 -15.51 7.33 5.86
N ASN A 119 -15.25 8.08 4.79
CA ASN A 119 -15.68 9.47 4.69
C ASN A 119 -17.22 9.59 4.70
N ALA A 120 -17.94 8.68 4.03
CA ALA A 120 -19.40 8.66 4.07
C ALA A 120 -19.94 8.40 5.49
N LYS A 121 -19.31 7.51 6.27
CA LYS A 121 -19.68 7.28 7.68
C LYS A 121 -19.39 8.48 8.57
N GLU A 122 -18.31 9.23 8.31
CA GLU A 122 -18.03 10.47 9.04
C GLU A 122 -19.04 11.59 8.71
N VAL A 123 -19.46 11.71 7.45
CA VAL A 123 -20.49 12.69 7.03
C VAL A 123 -21.88 12.32 7.54
N ASP A 124 -22.21 11.03 7.63
CA ASP A 124 -23.49 10.59 8.23
C ASP A 124 -23.49 10.78 9.76
N SER A 125 -22.31 10.87 10.38
CA SER A 125 -22.18 11.14 11.82
C SER A 125 -22.38 12.61 12.21
N VAL A 126 -22.50 13.55 11.25
CA VAL A 126 -22.83 14.97 11.56
C VAL A 126 -24.33 15.21 11.77
N ARG A 127 -25.19 14.20 11.60
CA ARG A 127 -26.59 14.24 12.01
C ARG A 127 -26.86 13.21 13.10
N PHE A 128 -26.40 13.51 14.31
CA PHE A 128 -27.11 13.34 15.59
C PHE A 128 -26.08 13.63 16.68
N LYS A 129 -26.14 14.83 17.27
CA LYS A 129 -25.63 15.03 18.64
C LYS A 129 -26.52 14.22 19.61
N LYS A 130 -26.41 12.89 19.59
CA LYS A 130 -26.67 12.09 20.78
C LYS A 130 -25.33 11.91 21.46
N LYS A 131 -25.13 12.65 22.55
CA LYS A 131 -24.08 12.37 23.54
C LYS A 131 -24.21 10.88 23.90
N ARG A 132 -23.34 10.04 23.36
CA ARG A 132 -23.19 8.65 23.77
C ARG A 132 -21.80 8.50 24.36
N GLY A 133 -21.80 8.01 25.58
CA GLY A 133 -20.66 7.94 26.48
C GLY A 133 -19.44 7.31 25.82
N GLN A 134 -18.31 7.97 26.05
CA GLN A 134 -16.98 7.46 25.81
C GLN A 134 -16.78 6.20 26.66
N CYS A 135 -16.50 5.07 26.02
CA CYS A 135 -15.87 3.94 26.68
C CYS A 135 -14.36 4.22 26.66
N THR A 136 -13.87 4.99 27.62
CA THR A 136 -12.44 5.02 27.92
C THR A 136 -12.17 3.93 28.95
N ASN A 137 -11.42 2.91 28.55
CA ASN A 137 -10.69 2.08 29.50
C ASN A 137 -9.60 2.97 30.11
N ASN A 138 -9.97 3.75 31.11
CA ASN A 138 -9.04 4.38 32.02
C ASN A 138 -9.27 3.75 33.38
N GLU A 139 -8.25 3.05 33.87
CA GLU A 139 -8.04 2.74 35.28
C GLU A 139 -7.76 4.04 36.05
N SER A 140 -8.72 4.96 36.05
CA SER A 140 -8.75 6.07 36.98
C SER A 140 -9.59 5.65 38.17
N SER A 141 -8.91 5.36 39.29
CA SER A 141 -9.47 5.10 40.61
C SER A 141 -10.21 6.33 41.15
N GLU A 142 -11.31 6.73 40.50
CA GLU A 142 -12.17 7.80 40.95
C GLU A 142 -12.95 7.34 42.19
N VAL A 143 -12.53 7.90 43.33
CA VAL A 143 -13.22 7.76 44.61
C VAL A 143 -14.49 8.62 44.54
N TYR A 144 -15.65 8.00 44.75
CA TYR A 144 -16.95 8.67 44.72
C TYR A 144 -17.71 8.42 46.03
N THR A 145 -18.59 9.35 46.41
CA THR A 145 -19.48 9.17 47.57
C THR A 145 -20.57 8.15 47.24
N CYS A 146 -20.58 7.03 47.93
CA CYS A 146 -21.50 5.93 47.69
C CYS A 146 -22.89 6.21 48.29
N LEU A 147 -23.93 6.03 47.48
CA LEU A 147 -25.32 6.21 47.91
C LEU A 147 -25.83 5.09 48.83
N ASN A 148 -25.19 3.90 48.81
CA ASN A 148 -25.59 2.78 49.66
C ASN A 148 -25.03 2.89 51.08
N CYS A 149 -23.78 3.35 51.25
CA CYS A 149 -23.15 3.44 52.57
C CYS A 149 -22.84 4.86 53.05
N GLY A 150 -22.99 5.87 52.19
CA GLY A 150 -22.69 7.28 52.49
C GLY A 150 -21.20 7.63 52.50
N MET A 151 -20.29 6.66 52.34
CA MET A 151 -18.83 6.88 52.37
C MET A 151 -18.22 6.99 50.98
N SER A 152 -17.04 7.62 50.89
CA SER A 152 -16.31 7.76 49.64
C SER A 152 -15.33 6.60 49.40
N HIS A 153 -15.52 5.84 48.32
CA HIS A 153 -14.63 4.72 47.94
C HIS A 153 -14.64 4.47 46.43
N GLY A 154 -13.74 3.60 45.94
CA GLY A 154 -13.69 3.20 44.53
C GLY A 154 -14.90 2.34 44.10
N ARG A 155 -15.13 2.25 42.79
CA ARG A 155 -16.20 1.41 42.21
C ARG A 155 -16.01 -0.06 42.62
N MET A 156 -17.08 -0.72 43.03
CA MET A 156 -17.12 -2.09 43.57
C MET A 156 -16.40 -2.35 44.92
N SER A 157 -15.87 -1.33 45.59
CA SER A 157 -15.19 -1.48 46.89
C SER A 157 -16.04 -1.01 48.07
N CYS A 158 -17.36 -1.20 48.02
CA CYS A 158 -18.25 -0.70 49.07
C CYS A 158 -18.13 -1.55 50.36
N PRO A 159 -17.75 -0.95 51.52
CA PRO A 159 -17.60 -1.69 52.78
C PRO A 159 -18.89 -2.32 53.32
N ALA A 160 -20.04 -1.81 52.87
CA ALA A 160 -21.36 -2.28 53.24
C ALA A 160 -21.84 -3.44 52.36
N PHE A 161 -21.27 -3.62 51.16
CA PHE A 161 -21.71 -4.64 50.21
C PHE A 161 -21.63 -6.05 50.82
N GLY A 162 -22.71 -6.82 50.69
CA GLY A 162 -22.85 -8.16 51.23
C GLY A 162 -23.10 -8.25 52.74
N LYS A 163 -23.03 -7.13 53.48
CA LYS A 163 -23.32 -7.07 54.93
C LYS A 163 -24.80 -6.79 55.20
N ILE A 164 -25.26 -7.19 56.38
CA ILE A 164 -26.64 -6.99 56.84
C ILE A 164 -26.68 -5.71 57.69
N CYS A 165 -27.64 -4.84 57.42
CA CYS A 165 -27.83 -3.63 58.20
C CYS A 165 -28.37 -3.98 59.60
N ASN A 166 -27.67 -3.56 60.66
CA ASN A 166 -28.12 -3.80 62.03
C ASN A 166 -29.38 -2.99 62.40
N ASN A 167 -29.71 -1.94 61.64
CA ASN A 167 -30.88 -1.10 61.90
C ASN A 167 -32.16 -1.60 61.19
N CYS A 168 -32.04 -2.17 59.98
CA CYS A 168 -33.21 -2.58 59.18
C CYS A 168 -33.21 -4.07 58.76
N GLY A 169 -32.17 -4.84 59.10
CA GLY A 169 -32.07 -6.28 58.82
C GLY A 169 -31.88 -6.65 57.35
N LYS A 170 -31.83 -5.67 56.42
CA LYS A 170 -31.65 -5.92 54.99
C LYS A 170 -30.19 -6.09 54.62
N ARG A 171 -29.90 -6.96 53.65
CA ARG A 171 -28.56 -7.15 53.08
C ARG A 171 -28.31 -6.12 51.99
N TRP A 172 -27.16 -5.45 52.04
CA TRP A 172 -26.77 -4.47 51.03
C TRP A 172 -26.21 -5.19 49.79
N LEU A 173 -26.81 -4.90 48.64
CA LEU A 173 -26.39 -5.33 47.31
C LEU A 173 -25.65 -4.22 46.57
#